data_AF-A0A8T9Q5D3-F1
#
_entry.id   AF-A0A8T9Q5D3-F1
#
_cell.length_a   1.000
_cell.length_b   1.000
_cell.length_c   1.000
_cell.angle_alpha   90.00
_cell.angle_beta   90.00
_cell.angle_gamma   90.00
#
_symmetry.space_group_name_H-M   'P 1'
#
loop_
_entity.id
_entity.type
_entity.pdbx_description
1 polymer ?
#
loop_
_entity_poly.entity_id
_entity_poly.type
_entity_poly.pdbx_seq_one_letter_code
_entity_poly.pdbx_strand_id
1 'polypeptide(L)'
;MPEREITVGGGGKMITSMATFAPRLLDKFMENVFAKQEKADYAPRPRNQNGLDHAAGRLEERGNYPGHTRESSYYTTATLHPLVTAAVAGAVGLGVAALVRKSRNGNSTAPAQESESHSAQWIE
;
A
#
# COMPACT_ATOMS: atom_id res chain seq x y z
N MET A 1 -1.51 12.81 26.60
CA MET A 1 -0.15 12.34 26.95
C MET A 1 0.66 12.33 25.66
N PRO A 2 1.92 12.79 25.63
CA PRO A 2 2.76 12.65 24.44
C PRO A 2 2.96 11.16 24.14
N GLU A 3 2.90 10.79 22.86
CA GLU A 3 3.15 9.42 22.43
C GLU A 3 4.66 9.16 22.44
N ARG A 4 5.10 8.12 23.17
CA ARG A 4 6.52 7.83 23.39
C ARG A 4 7.19 7.22 22.15
N GLU A 5 6.42 6.51 21.34
CA GLU A 5 6.92 5.77 20.19
C GLU A 5 5.86 5.80 19.08
N ILE A 6 6.30 6.14 17.87
CA ILE A 6 5.44 6.08 16.67
C ILE A 6 6.13 5.23 15.61
N THR A 7 5.39 4.29 15.03
CA THR A 7 5.88 3.56 13.86
C THR A 7 5.59 4.39 12.60
N VAL A 8 6.64 4.79 11.90
CA VAL A 8 6.51 5.59 10.66
C VAL A 8 6.51 4.67 9.44
N GLY A 9 5.58 4.93 8.53
CA GLY A 9 5.49 4.22 7.25
C GLY A 9 4.80 2.86 7.34
N GLY A 10 4.17 2.45 6.23
CA GLY A 10 3.53 1.13 6.12
C GLY A 10 4.55 -0.02 6.23
N GLY A 11 5.76 0.16 5.69
CA GLY A 11 6.84 -0.81 5.79
C GLY A 11 7.30 -1.03 7.24
N GLY A 12 7.44 0.04 8.02
CA GLY A 12 7.77 -0.05 9.45
C GLY A 12 6.70 -0.82 10.22
N LYS A 13 5.41 -0.54 9.95
CA LYS A 13 4.31 -1.28 10.59
C LYS A 13 4.30 -2.76 10.22
N MET A 14 4.54 -3.08 8.95
CA MET A 14 4.65 -4.45 8.46
C MET A 14 5.79 -5.21 9.15
N ILE A 15 6.98 -4.62 9.22
CA ILE A 15 8.14 -5.26 9.86
C ILE A 15 7.87 -5.49 11.35
N THR A 16 7.34 -4.47 12.03
CA THR A 16 7.04 -4.56 13.47
C THR A 16 5.95 -5.60 13.75
N SER A 17 4.90 -5.65 12.94
CA SER A 17 3.84 -6.66 13.11
C SER A 17 4.36 -8.08 12.86
N MET A 18 5.22 -8.27 11.85
CA MET A 18 5.86 -9.57 11.62
C MET A 18 6.77 -9.96 12.79
N ALA A 19 7.51 -9.01 13.38
CA ALA A 19 8.31 -9.28 14.56
C ALA A 19 7.45 -9.79 15.74
N THR A 20 6.29 -9.16 15.96
CA THR A 20 5.38 -9.55 17.05
C THR A 20 4.68 -10.88 16.79
N PHE A 21 4.17 -11.10 15.57
CA PHE A 21 3.23 -12.19 15.30
C PHE A 21 3.84 -13.38 14.54
N ALA A 22 4.91 -13.16 13.78
CA ALA A 22 5.51 -14.17 12.90
C ALA A 22 7.04 -13.99 12.77
N PRO A 23 7.82 -14.07 13.86
CA PRO A 23 9.25 -13.75 13.86
C PRO A 23 10.05 -14.58 12.84
N ARG A 24 9.73 -15.88 12.68
CA ARG A 24 10.40 -16.73 11.68
C ARG A 24 10.13 -16.30 10.24
N LEU A 25 8.98 -15.66 9.98
CA LEU A 25 8.68 -15.10 8.67
C LEU A 25 9.49 -13.82 8.44
N LEU A 26 9.63 -13.00 9.48
CA LEU A 26 10.50 -11.82 9.44
C LEU A 26 11.94 -12.20 9.13
N ASP A 27 12.49 -13.23 9.80
CA ASP A 27 13.87 -13.70 9.57
C ASP A 27 14.10 -14.03 8.09
N LYS A 28 13.19 -14.83 7.50
CA LYS A 28 13.26 -15.19 6.08
C LYS A 28 13.12 -13.97 5.17
N PHE A 29 12.24 -13.04 5.52
CA PHE A 29 12.06 -11.82 4.74
C PHE A 29 13.34 -10.97 4.76
N MET A 30 13.97 -10.81 5.92
CA MET A 30 15.21 -10.06 6.06
C MET A 30 16.36 -10.70 5.27
N GLU A 31 16.52 -12.01 5.39
CA GLU A 31 17.54 -12.78 4.67
C GLU A 31 17.38 -12.68 3.15
N ASN A 32 16.16 -12.85 2.63
CA ASN A 32 15.94 -12.97 1.20
C ASN A 32 15.76 -11.63 0.46
N VAL A 33 15.29 -10.61 1.18
CA VAL A 33 14.91 -9.31 0.61
C VAL A 33 15.86 -8.20 1.06
N PHE A 34 15.99 -7.95 2.35
CA PHE A 34 16.75 -6.81 2.87
C PHE A 34 18.27 -6.97 2.69
N ALA A 35 18.81 -8.17 2.89
CA ALA A 35 20.25 -8.42 2.75
C ALA A 35 20.81 -8.08 1.35
N LYS A 36 19.95 -8.12 0.33
CA LYS A 36 20.30 -7.69 -1.04
C LYS A 36 20.22 -6.19 -1.21
N GLN A 37 19.23 -5.54 -0.60
CA GLN A 37 19.00 -4.09 -0.70
C GLN A 37 20.04 -3.24 0.03
N GLU A 38 20.68 -3.80 1.07
CA GLU A 38 21.75 -3.12 1.82
C GLU A 38 23.06 -3.03 1.03
N LYS A 39 23.22 -3.83 -0.02
CA LYS A 39 24.42 -3.85 -0.85
C LYS A 39 24.28 -2.86 -2.00
N ALA A 40 25.29 -2.01 -2.15
CA ALA A 40 25.42 -1.15 -3.30
C ALA A 40 26.11 -1.91 -4.46
N ASP A 41 25.58 -1.79 -5.67
CA ASP A 41 26.22 -2.29 -6.89
C ASP A 41 27.24 -1.29 -7.47
N TYR A 42 27.64 -0.29 -6.67
CA TYR A 42 28.59 0.76 -7.03
C TYR A 42 29.68 0.89 -5.97
N ALA A 43 30.82 1.47 -6.36
CA ALA A 43 31.96 1.63 -5.47
C ALA A 43 31.60 2.49 -4.24
N PRO A 44 32.09 2.14 -3.04
CA PRO A 44 31.85 2.94 -1.84
C PRO A 44 32.44 4.35 -1.99
N ARG A 45 31.84 5.32 -1.30
CA ARG A 45 32.37 6.68 -1.25
C ARG A 45 33.78 6.72 -0.64
N PRO A 46 34.63 7.69 -1.02
CA PRO A 46 35.94 7.90 -0.41
C PRO A 46 35.87 7.93 1.12
N ARG A 47 36.88 7.37 1.80
CA ARG A 47 36.88 7.26 3.27
C ARG A 47 36.81 8.61 3.98
N ASN A 48 37.40 9.66 3.41
CA ASN A 48 37.32 11.01 3.97
C ASN A 48 35.89 11.61 3.91
N GLN A 49 34.99 11.04 3.11
CA GLN A 49 33.57 11.42 3.00
C GLN A 49 32.64 10.47 3.78
N ASN A 50 33.18 9.49 4.50
CA ASN A 50 32.41 8.67 5.41
C ASN A 50 32.43 9.30 6.82
N GLY A 51 31.34 9.14 7.56
CA GLY A 51 31.19 9.69 8.91
C GLY A 51 31.52 8.69 10.02
N LEU A 52 32.29 7.62 9.71
CA LEU A 52 32.48 6.50 10.64
C LEU A 52 33.56 6.80 11.69
N ASP A 53 34.70 7.34 11.25
CA ASP A 53 35.86 7.61 12.12
C ASP A 53 35.99 9.11 12.51
N HIS A 54 35.38 10.00 11.73
CA HIS A 54 35.36 11.45 11.93
C HIS A 54 34.06 12.05 11.40
N ALA A 55 33.70 13.25 11.86
CA ALA A 55 32.56 13.96 11.32
C ALA A 55 32.78 14.27 9.83
N ALA A 56 31.83 13.92 8.98
CA ALA A 56 31.87 14.15 7.54
C ALA A 56 30.50 14.60 7.02
N GLY A 57 30.51 15.31 5.89
CA GLY A 57 29.31 15.92 5.29
C GLY A 57 29.19 17.43 5.58
N ARG A 58 28.21 18.06 4.95
CA ARG A 58 27.87 19.49 5.06
C ARG A 58 26.38 19.67 5.33
N LEU A 59 25.87 18.96 6.34
CA LEU A 59 24.45 19.01 6.75
C LEU A 59 23.50 18.66 5.61
N GLU A 60 23.89 17.73 4.72
CA GLU A 60 23.01 17.27 3.66
C GLU A 60 21.80 16.54 4.26
N GLU A 61 20.60 16.89 3.81
CA GLU A 61 19.37 16.23 4.24
C GLU A 61 19.28 14.79 3.71
N ARG A 62 19.88 14.50 2.55
CA ARG A 62 19.75 13.22 1.83
C ARG A 62 21.09 12.56 1.58
N GLY A 63 21.10 11.24 1.70
CA GLY A 63 22.24 10.39 1.39
C GLY A 63 22.29 9.96 -0.09
N ASN A 64 23.22 9.06 -0.41
CA ASN A 64 23.46 8.55 -1.76
C ASN A 64 22.51 7.39 -2.16
N TYR A 65 21.26 7.40 -1.69
CA TYR A 65 20.29 6.37 -2.08
C TYR A 65 19.85 6.63 -3.54
N PRO A 66 20.11 5.71 -4.49
CA PRO A 66 19.84 5.96 -5.90
C PRO A 66 18.35 5.87 -6.24
N GLY A 67 17.54 5.29 -5.36
CA GLY A 67 16.11 5.09 -5.56
C GLY A 67 15.27 6.30 -5.14
N HIS A 68 13.98 6.23 -5.47
CA HIS A 68 13.01 7.22 -5.02
C HIS A 68 12.69 7.02 -3.54
N THR A 69 12.86 8.08 -2.74
CA THR A 69 12.39 8.11 -1.35
C THR A 69 11.01 8.75 -1.31
N ARG A 70 10.03 8.04 -0.76
CA ARG A 70 8.69 8.58 -0.55
C ARG A 70 8.71 9.62 0.57
N GLU A 71 8.16 10.79 0.30
CA GLU A 71 8.04 11.87 1.29
C GLU A 71 6.74 11.77 2.12
N SER A 72 5.75 11.04 1.61
CA SER A 72 4.46 10.88 2.25
C SER A 72 4.10 9.41 2.48
N SER A 73 3.27 9.17 3.49
CA SER A 73 2.84 7.82 3.87
C SER A 73 1.39 7.83 4.29
N TYR A 74 0.54 7.11 3.54
CA TYR A 74 -0.87 6.93 3.91
C TYR A 74 -1.05 6.31 5.29
N TYR A 75 -0.23 5.32 5.66
CA TYR A 75 -0.30 4.68 6.97
C TYR A 75 -0.02 5.68 8.10
N THR A 76 1.04 6.48 7.96
CA THR A 76 1.43 7.46 8.97
C THR A 76 0.37 8.55 9.08
N THR A 77 -0.06 9.10 7.95
CA THR A 77 -1.14 10.10 7.91
C THR A 77 -2.42 9.56 8.55
N ALA A 78 -2.78 8.30 8.28
CA ALA A 78 -3.98 7.67 8.84
C ALA A 78 -3.88 7.48 10.35
N THR A 79 -2.71 7.06 10.85
CA THR A 79 -2.45 6.86 12.28
C THR A 79 -2.48 8.17 13.04
N LEU A 80 -1.93 9.24 12.46
CA LEU A 80 -1.91 10.58 13.06
C LEU A 80 -3.29 11.27 13.06
N HIS A 81 -4.20 10.91 12.13
CA HIS A 81 -5.51 11.54 11.99
C HIS A 81 -6.64 10.51 12.06
N PRO A 82 -6.88 9.86 13.21
CA PRO A 82 -7.79 8.73 13.31
C PRO A 82 -9.25 9.08 12.99
N LEU A 83 -9.72 10.27 13.43
CA LEU A 83 -11.10 10.71 13.18
C LEU A 83 -11.35 10.99 11.70
N VAL A 84 -10.43 11.73 11.06
CA VAL A 84 -10.52 12.04 9.62
C VAL A 84 -10.45 10.75 8.81
N THR A 85 -9.54 9.85 9.18
CA THR A 85 -9.39 8.54 8.54
C THR A 85 -10.67 7.73 8.65
N ALA A 86 -11.28 7.65 9.84
CA ALA A 86 -12.53 6.92 10.05
C ALA A 86 -13.68 7.51 9.20
N ALA A 87 -13.78 8.84 9.14
CA ALA A 87 -14.79 9.51 8.33
C ALA A 87 -14.62 9.21 6.83
N VAL A 88 -13.40 9.34 6.30
CA VAL A 88 -13.09 9.06 4.89
C VAL A 88 -13.34 7.58 4.57
N ALA A 89 -12.83 6.67 5.40
CA ALA A 89 -13.03 5.23 5.21
C ALA A 89 -14.52 4.85 5.25
N GLY A 90 -15.28 5.43 6.19
CA GLY A 90 -16.72 5.23 6.28
C GLY A 90 -17.47 5.72 5.04
N ALA A 91 -17.16 6.94 4.57
CA ALA A 91 -17.77 7.50 3.37
C ALA A 91 -17.48 6.65 2.12
N VAL A 92 -16.23 6.22 1.94
CA VAL A 92 -15.83 5.32 0.84
C VAL A 92 -16.57 3.98 0.94
N GLY A 93 -16.63 3.39 2.13
CA GLY A 93 -17.32 2.11 2.36
C GLY A 93 -18.81 2.19 2.02
N LEU A 94 -19.50 3.24 2.47
CA LEU A 94 -20.91 3.47 2.15
C LEU A 94 -21.13 3.71 0.65
N GLY A 95 -20.25 4.47 0.00
CA GLY A 95 -20.31 4.71 -1.44
C GLY A 95 -20.17 3.42 -2.25
N VAL A 96 -19.17 2.59 -1.92
CA VAL A 96 -18.97 1.28 -2.57
C VAL A 96 -20.18 0.37 -2.33
N ALA A 97 -20.71 0.30 -1.11
CA ALA A 97 -21.88 -0.51 -0.80
C ALA A 97 -23.13 -0.08 -1.61
N ALA A 98 -23.33 1.22 -1.76
CA ALA A 98 -24.43 1.77 -2.56
C ALA A 98 -24.30 1.41 -4.05
N LEU A 99 -23.09 1.50 -4.62
CA LEU A 99 -22.82 1.11 -6.00
C LEU A 99 -23.05 -0.39 -6.24
N VAL A 100 -22.57 -1.25 -5.34
CA VAL A 100 -22.77 -2.70 -5.41
C VAL A 100 -24.26 -3.05 -5.33
N ARG A 101 -25.01 -2.40 -4.43
CA ARG A 101 -26.46 -2.61 -4.29
C ARG A 101 -27.23 -2.17 -5.54
N LYS A 102 -26.86 -1.02 -6.13
CA LYS A 102 -27.47 -0.54 -7.37
C LYS A 102 -27.23 -1.49 -8.54
N SER A 103 -26.01 -2.02 -8.69
CA SER A 103 -25.67 -2.97 -9.76
C SER A 103 -26.44 -4.30 -9.63
N ARG A 104 -26.63 -4.81 -8.40
CA ARG A 104 -27.43 -6.01 -8.16
C ARG A 104 -28.92 -5.82 -8.51
N ASN A 105 -29.46 -4.65 -8.23
CA ASN A 105 -30.86 -4.33 -8.54
C ASN A 105 -31.10 -4.05 -10.04
N GLY A 106 -30.08 -3.61 -10.78
CA GLY A 106 -30.17 -3.35 -12.22
C GLY A 106 -30.18 -4.60 -13.11
N ASN A 107 -29.74 -5.76 -12.58
CA ASN A 107 -29.72 -7.04 -13.31
C ASN A 107 -31.04 -7.83 -13.20
N SER A 108 -32.05 -7.33 -12.46
CA SER A 108 -33.35 -8.01 -12.28
C SER A 108 -34.41 -7.64 -13.33
N THR A 109 -34.05 -6.85 -14.35
CA THR A 109 -34.98 -6.43 -15.41
C THR A 109 -34.40 -6.72 -16.79
N ALA A 110 -34.11 -7.98 -17.09
CA ALA A 110 -34.06 -8.43 -18.48
C ALA A 110 -35.51 -8.74 -18.91
N PRO A 111 -36.11 -8.01 -19.86
CA PRO A 111 -37.42 -8.40 -20.38
C PRO A 111 -37.27 -9.75 -21.07
N ALA A 112 -38.20 -10.66 -20.78
CA ALA A 112 -38.35 -11.90 -21.52
C ALA A 112 -38.48 -11.55 -23.01
N GLN A 113 -37.48 -11.89 -23.82
CA GLN A 113 -37.64 -11.95 -25.25
C GLN A 113 -38.61 -13.08 -25.53
N GLU A 114 -39.85 -12.69 -25.80
CA GLU A 114 -40.86 -13.50 -26.45
C GLU A 114 -40.26 -13.93 -27.80
N SER A 115 -39.73 -15.16 -27.81
CA SER A 115 -39.40 -15.87 -29.04
C SER A 115 -40.73 -16.26 -29.69
N GLU A 116 -41.36 -15.31 -30.38
CA GLU A 116 -42.37 -15.63 -31.38
C GLU A 116 -41.70 -16.53 -32.42
N SER A 117 -41.96 -17.82 -32.23
CA SER A 117 -41.78 -18.86 -33.22
C SER A 117 -42.58 -18.46 -34.46
N HIS A 118 -41.90 -17.88 -35.45
CA HIS A 118 -42.36 -17.85 -36.84
C HIS A 118 -42.38 -19.30 -37.37
N SER A 119 -43.30 -20.09 -36.84
CA SER A 119 -43.69 -21.38 -37.36
C SER A 119 -44.72 -21.16 -38.45
N ALA A 120 -44.33 -21.52 -39.67
CA ALA A 120 -45.19 -21.95 -40.76
C ALA A 120 -46.35 -21.03 -41.14
N GLN A 121 -46.13 -20.22 -42.19
CA GLN A 121 -47.22 -19.90 -43.09
C GLN A 121 -46.78 -20.12 -44.55
N TRP A 122 -47.12 -21.31 -45.01
CA TRP A 122 -47.35 -21.65 -46.40
C TRP A 122 -48.19 -20.58 -47.10
N ILE A 123 -47.89 -20.27 -48.36
CA ILE A 123 -48.83 -19.99 -49.45
C ILE A 123 -48.07 -20.11 -50.79
N GLU A 124 -48.82 -20.64 -51.76
CA GLU A 124 -48.59 -21.01 -53.16
C GLU A 124 -47.65 -20.15 -54.03
#